data_AF-A0AAJ6V7I0-F1
#
_entry.id   AF-A0AAJ6V7I0-F1
#
_cell.length_a   1.000
_cell.length_b   1.000
_cell.length_c   1.000
_cell.angle_alpha   90.00
_cell.angle_beta   90.00
_cell.angle_gamma   90.00
#
_symmetry.space_group_name_H-M   'P 1'
#
loop_
_entity.id
_entity.type
_entity.pdbx_description
1 polymer ?
#
loop_
_entity_poly.entity_id
_entity_poly.type
_entity_poly.pdbx_seq_one_letter_code
_entity_poly.pdbx_strand_id
1 'polypeptide(L)'
;MAILGPGSCTLLRLTPSIHDKRRIATFATQSPPRNDSAVNWVEATSGFFEKDSRPIMLFDGVCNLCNGGVRFVRDNDRNRRIRYEALQSEAGRKLLRRSGRAPDDISSVVLVERDRSHIKSEAVLKIMEYIDLPFPQLAFFLQIVPLFLRDFVYDNVANNRYTIFGRSESCEIYYD
;
A
#
# COMPACT_ATOMS: atom_id res chain seq x y z
N MET A 1 -19.22 55.27 26.49
CA MET A 1 -19.04 56.12 27.68
C MET A 1 -20.23 55.89 28.62
N ALA A 2 -19.98 55.95 29.93
CA ALA A 2 -20.78 55.48 31.08
C ALA A 2 -20.61 53.95 31.37
N ILE A 3 -19.76 53.43 32.28
CA ILE A 3 -19.27 53.76 33.65
C ILE A 3 -20.11 53.10 34.77
N LEU A 4 -19.42 52.27 35.60
CA LEU A 4 -19.70 51.81 37.00
C LEU A 4 -20.96 50.95 37.21
N GLY A 5 -21.02 49.92 38.05
CA GLY A 5 -20.30 49.58 39.28
C GLY A 5 -21.16 48.56 40.09
N PRO A 6 -20.83 48.25 41.35
CA PRO A 6 -20.63 46.88 41.85
C PRO A 6 -21.78 46.30 42.70
N GLY A 7 -21.72 44.99 43.00
CA GLY A 7 -22.58 44.36 43.99
C GLY A 7 -22.27 42.89 44.23
N SER A 8 -21.32 42.62 45.13
CA SER A 8 -21.13 41.29 45.73
C SER A 8 -21.99 41.22 46.99
N CYS A 9 -22.79 40.16 47.17
CA CYS A 9 -23.17 39.71 48.51
C CYS A 9 -23.54 38.22 48.50
N THR A 10 -22.72 37.48 49.25
CA THR A 10 -22.68 36.06 49.52
C THR A 10 -23.89 35.56 50.31
N LEU A 11 -24.27 34.29 50.12
CA LEU A 11 -24.74 33.26 51.09
C LEU A 11 -25.66 32.30 50.31
N LEU A 12 -25.65 30.98 50.44
CA LEU A 12 -25.22 30.11 51.53
C LEU A 12 -25.02 28.70 50.94
N ARG A 13 -23.99 27.99 51.39
CA ARG A 13 -23.74 26.58 51.06
C ARG A 13 -24.87 25.70 51.61
N LEU A 14 -25.41 24.81 50.78
CA LEU A 14 -25.93 23.50 51.19
C LEU A 14 -25.55 22.46 50.11
N THR A 15 -24.55 21.63 50.40
CA THR A 15 -24.44 20.27 49.86
C THR A 15 -25.07 19.31 50.89
N PRO A 16 -25.27 18.01 50.61
CA PRO A 16 -25.18 17.23 49.37
C PRO A 16 -26.57 16.64 48.99
N SER A 17 -26.81 15.96 47.87
CA SER A 17 -26.56 14.51 47.76
C SER A 17 -27.37 13.94 46.57
N ILE A 18 -26.67 13.22 45.68
CA ILE A 18 -27.06 11.95 45.04
C ILE A 18 -28.15 11.93 43.92
N HIS A 19 -27.70 11.38 42.77
CA HIS A 19 -28.42 10.75 41.63
C HIS A 19 -29.32 11.66 40.77
N ASP A 20 -29.17 11.77 39.45
CA ASP A 20 -29.23 10.70 38.44
C ASP A 20 -28.54 11.19 37.14
N LYS A 21 -27.59 10.40 36.62
CA LYS A 21 -26.91 10.69 35.35
C LYS A 21 -27.62 9.92 34.23
N ARG A 22 -28.47 10.61 33.45
CA ARG A 22 -28.84 10.14 32.11
C ARG A 22 -28.10 10.95 31.05
N ARG A 23 -26.95 10.44 30.61
CA ARG A 23 -26.36 10.80 29.31
C ARG A 23 -26.97 9.88 28.26
N ILE A 24 -27.68 10.47 27.31
CA ILE A 24 -28.06 9.83 26.05
C ILE A 24 -27.03 10.21 24.98
N ALA A 25 -26.74 9.24 24.10
CA ALA A 25 -25.93 9.28 22.88
C ALA A 25 -24.40 9.44 23.13
N THR A 26 -23.54 8.56 22.61
CA THR A 26 -23.50 8.01 21.25
C THR A 26 -22.87 6.61 21.30
N PHE A 27 -23.51 5.61 20.69
CA PHE A 27 -22.89 4.31 20.41
C PHE A 27 -21.77 4.54 19.40
N ALA A 28 -20.55 4.76 19.89
CA ALA A 28 -19.35 4.54 19.09
C ALA A 28 -19.20 3.02 18.97
N THR A 29 -19.64 2.45 17.85
CA THR A 29 -19.20 1.12 17.43
C THR A 29 -17.73 1.21 17.08
N GLN A 30 -16.87 1.18 18.11
CA GLN A 30 -15.48 0.82 17.91
C GLN A 30 -15.47 -0.66 17.53
N SER A 31 -15.29 -0.91 16.24
CA SER A 31 -15.01 -2.26 15.77
C SER A 31 -13.73 -2.73 16.45
N PRO A 32 -13.70 -3.92 17.08
CA PRO A 32 -12.49 -4.43 17.70
C PRO A 32 -11.40 -4.62 16.63
N PRO A 33 -10.11 -4.52 16.99
CA PRO A 33 -9.01 -4.77 16.04
C PRO A 33 -9.17 -6.19 15.50
N ARG A 34 -9.52 -6.30 14.21
CA ARG A 34 -9.64 -7.61 13.55
C ARG A 34 -8.23 -8.21 13.51
N ASN A 35 -8.12 -9.42 14.04
CA ASN A 35 -6.93 -10.23 13.90
C ASN A 35 -6.73 -10.55 12.41
N ASP A 36 -5.85 -9.80 11.74
CA ASP A 36 -5.55 -9.92 10.30
C ASP A 36 -5.09 -11.34 9.90
N SER A 37 -4.72 -12.17 10.88
CA SER A 37 -4.25 -13.56 10.72
C SER A 37 -5.31 -14.54 10.24
N ALA A 38 -6.59 -14.19 10.26
CA ALA A 38 -7.70 -15.07 9.82
C ALA A 38 -8.32 -14.66 8.47
N VAL A 39 -7.86 -13.56 7.87
CA VAL A 39 -8.41 -13.09 6.59
C VAL A 39 -7.73 -13.84 5.45
N ASN A 40 -8.51 -14.59 4.67
CA ASN A 40 -8.03 -15.09 3.38
C ASN A 40 -7.95 -13.90 2.41
N TRP A 41 -6.77 -13.31 2.31
CA TRP A 41 -6.52 -12.16 1.44
C TRP A 41 -6.61 -12.48 -0.05
N VAL A 42 -6.55 -13.75 -0.46
CA VAL A 42 -6.82 -14.14 -1.86
C VAL A 42 -8.29 -13.91 -2.20
N GLU A 43 -9.19 -14.37 -1.32
CA GLU A 43 -10.65 -14.18 -1.47
C GLU A 43 -11.03 -12.70 -1.30
N ALA A 44 -10.49 -12.03 -0.29
CA ALA A 44 -10.84 -10.63 -0.01
C ALA A 44 -10.43 -9.65 -1.12
N THR A 45 -9.53 -10.06 -2.02
CA THR A 45 -9.10 -9.25 -3.18
C THR A 45 -9.51 -9.85 -4.51
N SER A 46 -10.35 -10.89 -4.55
CA SER A 46 -10.81 -11.50 -5.82
C SER A 46 -11.54 -10.49 -6.71
N GLY A 47 -12.29 -9.55 -6.09
CA GLY A 47 -12.98 -8.45 -6.74
C GLY A 47 -12.10 -7.55 -7.62
N PHE A 48 -10.79 -7.47 -7.37
CA PHE A 48 -9.87 -6.71 -8.23
C PHE A 48 -9.68 -7.33 -9.62
N PHE A 49 -10.03 -8.62 -9.77
CA PHE A 49 -9.80 -9.44 -10.98
C PHE A 49 -11.09 -9.93 -11.65
N GLU A 50 -12.28 -9.51 -11.17
CA GLU A 50 -13.58 -9.91 -11.74
C GLU A 50 -13.82 -9.32 -13.13
N LYS A 51 -13.58 -8.00 -13.26
CA LYS A 51 -13.81 -7.26 -14.51
C LYS A 51 -12.58 -7.19 -15.41
N ASP A 52 -11.40 -7.32 -14.83
CA ASP A 52 -10.12 -7.21 -15.53
C ASP A 52 -9.13 -8.20 -14.93
N SER A 53 -8.75 -9.21 -15.72
CA SER A 53 -7.85 -10.28 -15.31
C SER A 53 -6.36 -9.92 -15.36
N ARG A 54 -6.01 -8.73 -15.86
CA ARG A 54 -4.61 -8.31 -15.99
C ARG A 54 -3.93 -8.26 -14.61
N PRO A 55 -2.67 -8.71 -14.50
CA PRO A 55 -1.91 -8.58 -13.26
C PRO A 55 -1.72 -7.12 -12.85
N ILE A 56 -1.56 -6.91 -11.54
CA ILE A 56 -1.34 -5.59 -10.94
C ILE A 56 0.09 -5.53 -10.39
N MET A 57 0.92 -4.65 -10.94
CA MET A 57 2.24 -4.30 -10.42
C MET A 57 2.09 -3.27 -9.31
N LEU A 58 2.42 -3.68 -8.08
CA LEU A 58 2.51 -2.79 -6.94
C LEU A 58 3.90 -2.17 -6.86
N PHE A 59 3.95 -0.85 -6.65
CA PHE A 59 5.20 -0.10 -6.60
C PHE A 59 5.18 0.99 -5.52
N ASP A 60 6.37 1.45 -5.12
CA ASP A 60 6.53 2.56 -4.19
C ASP A 60 6.48 3.91 -4.94
N GLY A 61 5.38 4.64 -4.80
CA GLY A 61 5.15 5.90 -5.52
C GLY A 61 6.09 7.06 -5.12
N VAL A 62 6.79 6.98 -3.98
CA VAL A 62 7.75 8.02 -3.56
C VAL A 62 9.19 7.69 -3.96
N CYS A 63 9.44 6.51 -4.55
CA CYS A 63 10.78 6.09 -4.96
C CYS A 63 11.04 6.37 -6.44
N ASN A 64 12.07 7.15 -6.74
CA ASN A 64 12.45 7.47 -8.12
C ASN A 64 12.84 6.23 -8.94
N LEU A 65 13.52 5.25 -8.32
CA LEU A 65 13.83 3.98 -8.96
C LEU A 65 12.56 3.20 -9.32
N CYS A 66 11.60 3.10 -8.39
CA CYS A 66 10.35 2.38 -8.62
C CYS A 66 9.52 3.06 -9.71
N ASN A 67 9.39 4.39 -9.67
CA ASN A 67 8.71 5.16 -10.71
C ASN A 67 9.40 5.01 -12.08
N GLY A 68 10.73 5.04 -12.12
CA GLY A 68 11.50 4.73 -13.34
C GLY A 68 11.22 3.32 -13.86
N GLY A 69 11.12 2.34 -12.96
CA GLY A 69 10.73 0.97 -13.29
C GLY A 69 9.31 0.89 -13.88
N VAL A 70 8.33 1.56 -13.29
CA VAL A 70 6.95 1.62 -13.83
C VAL A 70 6.94 2.23 -15.23
N ARG A 71 7.63 3.36 -15.44
CA ARG A 71 7.75 3.98 -16.77
C ARG A 71 8.37 3.02 -17.78
N PHE A 72 9.47 2.36 -17.41
CA PHE A 72 10.11 1.36 -18.26
C PHE A 72 9.14 0.24 -18.64
N VAL A 73 8.41 -0.33 -17.68
CA VAL A 73 7.45 -1.41 -17.96
C VAL A 73 6.33 -0.91 -18.88
N ARG A 74 5.75 0.26 -18.58
CA ARG A 74 4.68 0.86 -19.39
C ARG A 74 5.11 1.14 -20.83
N ASP A 75 6.31 1.68 -21.02
CA ASP A 75 6.82 2.03 -22.33
C ASP A 75 7.16 0.77 -23.18
N ASN A 76 7.31 -0.39 -22.54
CA ASN A 76 7.58 -1.69 -23.16
C ASN A 76 6.38 -2.67 -23.12
N ASP A 77 5.22 -2.24 -22.65
CA ASP A 77 3.98 -3.04 -22.63
C ASP A 77 2.93 -2.42 -23.57
N ARG A 78 3.14 -2.56 -24.89
CA ARG A 78 2.27 -1.92 -25.90
C ARG A 78 0.83 -2.40 -25.84
N ASN A 79 0.63 -3.63 -25.37
CA ASN A 79 -0.69 -4.25 -25.25
C ASN A 79 -1.34 -3.98 -23.90
N ARG A 80 -0.71 -3.16 -23.03
CA ARG A 80 -1.21 -2.81 -21.69
C ARG A 80 -1.60 -4.04 -20.89
N ARG A 81 -0.78 -5.09 -20.90
CA ARG A 81 -0.99 -6.35 -20.19
C ARG A 81 -0.90 -6.20 -18.67
N ILE A 82 -0.28 -5.14 -18.16
CA ILE A 82 -0.08 -4.90 -16.73
C ILE A 82 -0.82 -3.64 -16.28
N ARG A 83 -1.45 -3.71 -15.10
CA ARG A 83 -2.01 -2.57 -14.37
C ARG A 83 -1.05 -2.12 -13.27
N TYR A 84 -1.14 -0.87 -12.84
CA TYR A 84 -0.25 -0.31 -11.81
C TYR A 84 -1.03 0.16 -10.60
N GLU A 85 -0.50 -0.06 -9.41
CA GLU A 85 -1.11 0.43 -8.17
C GLU A 85 -0.02 0.82 -7.16
N ALA A 86 -0.17 1.97 -6.52
CA ALA A 86 0.81 2.45 -5.55
C ALA A 86 0.61 1.73 -4.22
N LEU A 87 1.71 1.29 -3.58
CA LEU A 87 1.67 0.65 -2.26
C LEU A 87 1.09 1.55 -1.17
N GLN A 88 1.14 2.86 -1.35
CA GLN A 88 0.57 3.87 -0.44
C GLN A 88 -0.97 3.93 -0.49
N SER A 89 -1.61 3.45 -1.55
CA SER A 89 -3.07 3.53 -1.70
C SER A 89 -3.78 2.47 -0.87
N GLU A 90 -5.07 2.67 -0.56
CA GLU A 90 -5.86 1.66 0.15
C GLU A 90 -5.92 0.33 -0.61
N ALA A 91 -6.05 0.39 -1.94
CA ALA A 91 -6.05 -0.78 -2.82
C ALA A 91 -4.70 -1.50 -2.80
N GLY A 92 -3.60 -0.77 -2.94
CA GLY A 92 -2.25 -1.32 -2.90
C GLY A 92 -1.96 -2.01 -1.58
N ARG A 93 -2.36 -1.42 -0.45
CA ARG A 93 -2.20 -2.03 0.89
C ARG A 93 -2.99 -3.33 1.06
N LYS A 94 -4.21 -3.41 0.49
CA LYS A 94 -5.01 -4.66 0.50
C LYS A 94 -4.35 -5.74 -0.34
N LEU A 95 -3.90 -5.40 -1.55
CA LEU A 95 -3.19 -6.31 -2.45
C LEU A 95 -1.82 -6.74 -1.91
N LEU A 96 -1.13 -5.87 -1.17
CA LEU A 96 0.15 -6.20 -0.53
C LEU A 96 -0.03 -7.27 0.56
N ARG A 97 -1.09 -7.19 1.38
CA ARG A 97 -1.37 -8.19 2.41
C ARG A 97 -1.61 -9.59 1.84
N ARG A 98 -2.22 -9.66 0.65
CA ARG A 98 -2.36 -10.90 -0.11
C ARG A 98 -1.03 -11.58 -0.44
N SER A 99 0.03 -10.80 -0.63
CA SER A 99 1.37 -11.35 -0.88
C SER A 99 2.09 -11.86 0.38
N GLY A 100 1.41 -11.87 1.54
CA GLY A 100 2.00 -12.26 2.83
C GLY A 100 2.90 -11.20 3.45
N ARG A 101 2.86 -9.96 2.94
CA ARG A 101 3.66 -8.83 3.45
C ARG A 101 2.85 -7.90 4.33
N ALA A 102 3.53 -7.20 5.23
CA ALA A 102 2.91 -6.17 6.05
C ALA A 102 2.42 -5.01 5.16
N PRO A 103 1.28 -4.37 5.47
CA PRO A 103 0.67 -3.34 4.63
C PRO A 103 1.50 -2.05 4.49
N ASP A 104 2.53 -1.89 5.31
CA ASP A 104 3.49 -0.79 5.34
C ASP A 104 4.86 -1.17 4.77
N ASP A 105 5.01 -2.43 4.31
CA ASP A 105 6.23 -2.91 3.69
C ASP A 105 6.34 -2.42 2.23
N ILE A 106 6.91 -1.22 2.07
CA ILE A 106 7.20 -0.60 0.77
C ILE A 106 8.57 -1.01 0.20
N SER A 107 9.20 -2.06 0.73
CA SER A 107 10.59 -2.42 0.37
C SER A 107 10.75 -3.14 -0.96
N SER A 108 9.66 -3.59 -1.57
CA SER A 108 9.68 -4.45 -2.75
C SER A 108 8.61 -4.08 -3.76
N VAL A 109 8.96 -4.22 -5.04
CA VAL A 109 7.99 -4.41 -6.12
C VAL A 109 7.28 -5.75 -5.90
N VAL A 110 5.97 -5.77 -6.12
CA VAL A 110 5.14 -6.97 -6.02
C VAL A 110 4.29 -7.08 -7.28
N LEU A 111 4.19 -8.26 -7.88
CA LEU A 111 3.23 -8.52 -8.95
C LEU A 111 2.10 -9.36 -8.38
N VAL A 112 0.86 -8.93 -8.54
CA VAL A 112 -0.31 -9.66 -8.08
C VAL A 112 -1.09 -10.18 -9.28
N GLU A 113 -1.20 -11.50 -9.36
CA GLU A 113 -2.05 -12.22 -10.30
C GLU A 113 -3.33 -12.70 -9.58
N ARG A 114 -4.33 -13.17 -10.35
CA ARG A 114 -5.61 -13.64 -9.80
C ARG A 114 -5.46 -14.70 -8.71
N ASP A 115 -4.48 -15.60 -8.85
CA ASP A 115 -4.33 -16.78 -8.00
C ASP A 115 -3.05 -16.75 -7.14
N ARG A 116 -2.09 -15.88 -7.47
CA ARG A 116 -0.79 -15.83 -6.78
C ARG A 116 -0.16 -14.44 -6.78
N SER A 117 0.89 -14.26 -5.99
CA SER A 117 1.67 -13.03 -5.94
C SER A 117 3.16 -13.35 -6.05
N HIS A 118 3.91 -12.48 -6.69
CA HIS A 118 5.36 -12.54 -6.81
C HIS A 118 5.99 -11.37 -6.09
N ILE A 119 7.12 -11.62 -5.43
CA ILE A 119 7.86 -10.61 -4.66
C ILE A 119 9.31 -10.57 -5.13
N LYS A 120 10.01 -9.49 -4.79
CA LYS A 120 11.44 -9.31 -5.05
C LYS A 120 11.84 -9.62 -6.50
N SER A 121 12.92 -10.39 -6.69
CA SER A 121 13.45 -10.73 -8.00
C SER A 121 12.49 -11.61 -8.82
N GLU A 122 11.59 -12.35 -8.18
CA GLU A 122 10.55 -13.12 -8.87
C GLU A 122 9.51 -12.20 -9.50
N ALA A 123 9.09 -11.15 -8.78
CA ALA A 123 8.18 -10.14 -9.33
C ALA A 123 8.76 -9.49 -10.57
N VAL A 124 10.03 -9.10 -10.52
CA VAL A 124 10.73 -8.46 -11.66
C VAL A 124 10.75 -9.39 -12.87
N LEU A 125 11.12 -10.67 -12.70
CA LEU A 125 11.13 -11.60 -13.83
C LEU A 125 9.74 -11.88 -14.38
N LYS A 126 8.72 -12.00 -13.52
CA LYS A 126 7.34 -12.18 -14.01
C LYS A 126 6.83 -10.96 -14.75
N ILE A 127 7.11 -9.75 -14.28
CA ILE A 127 6.80 -8.52 -15.03
C ILE A 127 7.45 -8.56 -16.41
N MET A 128 8.71 -9.00 -16.52
CA MET A 128 9.42 -9.09 -17.80
C MET A 128 8.79 -10.09 -18.79
N GLU A 129 8.09 -11.12 -18.31
CA GLU A 129 7.32 -12.04 -19.17
C GLU A 129 6.06 -11.40 -19.75
N TYR A 130 5.51 -10.38 -19.07
CA TYR A 130 4.31 -9.66 -19.47
C TYR A 130 4.56 -8.46 -20.37
N ILE A 131 5.80 -8.02 -20.56
CA ILE A 131 6.15 -6.92 -21.48
C ILE A 131 6.65 -7.47 -22.83
N ASP A 132 6.84 -6.60 -23.81
CA ASP A 132 7.10 -7.00 -25.20
C ASP A 132 8.52 -7.58 -25.38
N LEU A 133 8.78 -8.24 -26.52
CA LEU A 133 10.11 -8.78 -26.81
C LEU A 133 11.16 -7.65 -26.83
N PRO A 134 12.38 -7.86 -26.31
CA PRO A 134 13.01 -9.15 -26.00
C PRO A 134 12.98 -9.57 -24.51
N PHE A 135 12.18 -8.91 -23.67
CA PHE A 135 12.26 -9.10 -22.22
C PHE A 135 11.79 -10.48 -21.72
N PRO A 136 10.76 -11.13 -22.31
CA PRO A 136 10.41 -12.49 -21.94
C PRO A 136 11.57 -13.49 -22.14
N GLN A 137 12.38 -13.33 -23.20
CA GLN A 137 13.57 -14.18 -23.40
C GLN A 137 14.62 -13.93 -22.33
N LEU A 138 14.87 -12.65 -21.99
CA LEU A 138 15.81 -12.31 -20.93
C LEU A 138 15.36 -12.86 -19.57
N ALA A 139 14.06 -12.81 -19.27
CA ALA A 139 13.48 -13.39 -18.07
C ALA A 139 13.71 -14.90 -18.00
N PHE A 140 13.49 -15.60 -19.11
CA PHE A 140 13.75 -17.05 -19.21
C PHE A 140 15.22 -17.39 -18.91
N PHE A 141 16.18 -16.63 -19.42
CA PHE A 141 17.60 -16.86 -19.10
C PHE A 141 17.93 -16.54 -17.64
N LEU A 142 17.38 -15.46 -17.08
CA LEU A 142 17.60 -15.08 -15.68
C LEU A 142 16.91 -16.01 -14.68
N GLN A 143 15.94 -16.82 -15.09
CA GLN A 143 15.36 -17.88 -14.26
C GLN A 143 16.37 -18.99 -13.89
N ILE A 144 17.41 -19.18 -14.70
CA ILE A 144 18.49 -20.16 -14.43
C ILE A 144 19.36 -19.69 -13.25
N VAL A 145 19.45 -18.37 -13.02
CA VAL A 145 20.22 -17.82 -11.92
C VAL A 145 19.55 -18.19 -10.59
N PRO A 146 20.29 -18.79 -9.63
CA PRO A 146 19.74 -19.21 -8.35
C PRO A 146 19.04 -18.07 -7.60
N LEU A 147 17.93 -18.41 -6.93
CA LEU A 147 17.11 -17.44 -6.20
C LEU A 147 17.92 -16.60 -5.22
N PHE A 148 18.82 -17.22 -4.44
CA PHE A 148 19.64 -16.50 -3.45
C PHE A 148 20.51 -15.41 -4.09
N LEU A 149 21.03 -15.64 -5.30
CA LEU A 149 21.90 -14.67 -5.97
C LEU A 149 21.08 -13.51 -6.52
N ARG A 150 19.96 -13.83 -7.18
CA ARG A 150 19.06 -12.80 -7.71
C ARG A 150 18.41 -11.97 -6.61
N ASP A 151 18.01 -12.58 -5.50
CA ASP A 151 17.50 -11.85 -4.33
C ASP A 151 18.58 -11.06 -3.62
N PHE A 152 19.83 -11.53 -3.57
CA PHE A 152 20.94 -10.74 -3.05
C PHE A 152 21.16 -9.45 -3.86
N VAL A 153 21.17 -9.55 -5.19
CA VAL A 153 21.26 -8.38 -6.08
C VAL A 153 20.05 -7.46 -5.89
N TYR A 154 18.85 -8.05 -5.84
CA TYR A 154 17.61 -7.30 -5.61
C TYR A 154 17.65 -6.52 -4.30
N ASP A 155 18.00 -7.18 -3.20
CA ASP A 155 18.03 -6.59 -1.86
C ASP A 155 19.09 -5.48 -1.78
N ASN A 156 20.24 -5.65 -2.45
CA ASN A 156 21.24 -4.58 -2.54
C ASN A 156 20.67 -3.33 -3.23
N VAL A 157 20.01 -3.48 -4.37
CA VAL A 157 19.38 -2.37 -5.09
C VAL A 157 18.25 -1.75 -4.27
N ALA A 158 17.37 -2.57 -3.70
CA ALA A 158 16.22 -2.14 -2.92
C ALA A 158 16.64 -1.36 -1.67
N ASN A 159 17.69 -1.79 -0.97
CA ASN A 159 18.20 -1.13 0.23
C ASN A 159 18.92 0.19 -0.08
N ASN A 160 19.50 0.33 -1.27
CA ASN A 160 20.20 1.55 -1.68
C ASN A 160 19.33 2.50 -2.51
N ARG A 161 18.07 2.17 -2.81
CA ARG A 161 17.24 2.90 -3.77
C ARG A 161 17.07 4.39 -3.47
N TYR A 162 16.90 4.76 -2.21
CA TYR A 162 16.74 6.18 -1.83
C TYR A 162 18.08 6.91 -1.78
N THR A 163 19.16 6.23 -1.42
CA THR A 163 20.50 6.83 -1.38
C THR A 163 21.03 7.12 -2.78
N ILE A 164 20.76 6.23 -3.73
CA ILE A 164 21.27 6.33 -5.11
C ILE A 164 20.33 7.15 -6.00
N PHE A 165 19.01 6.91 -5.92
CA PHE A 165 18.04 7.50 -6.84
C PHE A 165 17.21 8.63 -6.22
N GLY A 166 17.23 8.76 -4.89
CA GLY A 166 16.43 9.76 -4.18
C GLY A 166 14.95 9.39 -4.05
N ARG A 167 14.19 10.36 -3.53
CA ARG A 167 12.73 10.32 -3.41
C ARG A 167 12.10 11.33 -4.36
N SER A 168 10.88 11.05 -4.81
CA SER A 168 10.06 12.03 -5.52
C SER A 168 9.26 12.85 -4.52
N GLU A 169 9.18 14.17 -4.72
CA GLU A 169 8.25 15.02 -3.97
C GLU A 169 6.82 15.01 -4.53
N SER A 170 6.65 14.44 -5.73
CA SER A 170 5.34 14.24 -6.37
C SER A 170 5.06 12.76 -6.59
N CYS A 171 3.84 12.32 -6.24
CA CYS A 171 3.35 11.01 -6.64
C CYS A 171 2.93 11.10 -8.11
N GLU A 172 3.58 10.33 -8.98
CA GLU A 172 3.16 10.19 -10.36
C GLU A 172 1.91 9.31 -10.40
N ILE A 173 0.81 9.85 -10.93
CA ILE A 173 -0.44 9.10 -11.07
C ILE A 173 -0.44 8.43 -12.44
N TYR A 174 -0.37 7.11 -12.44
CA TYR A 174 -0.48 6.30 -13.64
C TYR A 174 -1.97 5.98 -13.88
N TYR A 175 -2.65 6.84 -14.64
CA TYR A 175 -3.96 6.52 -15.18
C TYR A 175 -3.79 5.60 -16.39
N ASP A 176 -4.51 4.47 -16.40
CA ASP A 176 -4.65 3.57 -17.55
C ASP A 176 -5.72 4.10 -18.51
#